data_AF-A0A2R4VV53-F1
#
_entry.id   AF-A0A2R4VV53-F1
#
_cell.length_a   1.000
_cell.length_b   1.000
_cell.length_c   1.000
_cell.angle_alpha   90.00
_cell.angle_beta   90.00
_cell.angle_gamma   90.00
#
_symmetry.space_group_name_H-M   'P 1'
#
loop_
_entity.id
_entity.type
_entity.pdbx_description
1 polymer ?
#
loop_
_entity_poly.entity_id
_entity_poly.type
_entity_poly.pdbx_seq_one_letter_code
_entity_poly.pdbx_strand_id
1 'polypeptide(L)'
;MNECASVIMPLDFPQSKRRLAGERLSFDEALDKTENSLKFIVREHSRRPNEIIANVVQGATMAEQEIWLQRLKGYSTDAWALPWRLHESVQSTLQLLVRMDEMGLFKTCRYLHFFGVSRLHFAGALTLIMRAMRQKYPELVITYDSAAPLTIAATCGQAYTTWHIERFRGKRAPDMRDEGEKDIGTFTFSHTPVPADISFRGSDDRFPALTSPLGLQLTVGDLCIREQPTDNGGAWDELSTSLVAAHNVYVHVLALTQLNALMDQELKSRPTMALSHVFADFRSIVDRVFSPGTSSAKAMNALYSGKDVLQFFDRKNEAKLFDIKQGELPDWSSTDLEEFPELTELPLMHE
;
A
#
# COMPACT_ATOMS: atom_id res chain seq x y z
N MET A 1 -13.12 -1.66 28.49
CA MET A 1 -12.77 -0.69 27.44
C MET A 1 -11.33 -0.96 27.08
N ASN A 2 -11.05 -1.47 25.88
CA ASN A 2 -9.67 -1.52 25.42
C ASN A 2 -9.27 -0.05 25.16
N GLU A 3 -8.38 0.49 25.98
CA GLU A 3 -7.75 1.78 25.68
C GLU A 3 -7.14 1.67 24.28
N CYS A 4 -7.50 2.61 23.41
CA CYS A 4 -6.92 2.69 22.08
C CYS A 4 -5.44 3.06 22.26
N ALA A 5 -4.54 2.09 22.11
CA ALA A 5 -3.11 2.37 22.09
C ALA A 5 -2.81 3.27 20.88
N SER A 6 -2.19 4.41 21.10
CA SER A 6 -1.64 5.19 20.00
C SER A 6 -0.38 4.50 19.50
N VAL A 7 -0.04 4.74 18.23
CA VAL A 7 1.21 4.25 17.63
C VAL A 7 2.20 5.39 17.58
N ILE A 8 3.38 5.18 18.14
CA ILE A 8 4.49 6.13 18.08
C ILE A 8 5.52 5.59 17.10
N MET A 9 5.81 6.37 16.06
CA MET A 9 6.84 6.06 15.07
C MET A 9 8.05 6.99 15.25
N PRO A 10 9.28 6.48 15.10
CA PRO A 10 10.47 7.32 15.11
C PRO A 10 10.47 8.26 13.91
N LEU A 11 10.99 9.47 14.14
CA LEU A 11 11.42 10.32 13.04
C LEU A 11 12.51 9.59 12.28
N ASP A 12 12.24 9.30 11.02
CA ASP A 12 13.12 8.60 10.11
C ASP A 12 13.62 9.51 9.00
N PHE A 13 14.67 9.05 8.32
CA PHE A 13 15.33 9.82 7.28
C PHE A 13 15.37 8.97 6.00
N PRO A 14 14.35 9.07 5.13
CA PRO A 14 14.25 8.24 3.93
C PRO A 14 15.33 8.58 2.91
N GLN A 15 15.77 7.57 2.16
CA GLN A 15 16.93 7.66 1.24
C GLN A 15 16.54 7.93 -0.23
N SER A 16 15.37 8.49 -0.53
CA SER A 16 14.94 8.65 -1.93
C SER A 16 15.65 9.78 -2.68
N LYS A 17 16.18 9.47 -3.88
CA LYS A 17 16.59 10.45 -4.90
C LYS A 17 15.40 11.34 -5.34
N ARG A 18 15.31 12.57 -4.83
CA ARG A 18 14.88 13.85 -5.48
C ARG A 18 14.45 14.85 -4.38
N ARG A 19 15.27 15.87 -4.12
CA ARG A 19 15.14 17.26 -4.62
C ARG A 19 14.06 18.05 -3.85
N LEU A 20 14.47 18.67 -2.74
CA LEU A 20 14.10 20.00 -2.23
C LEU A 20 15.03 20.23 -1.01
N ALA A 21 15.71 21.37 -0.94
CA ALA A 21 16.56 21.85 0.18
C ALA A 21 18.06 21.44 0.27
N GLY A 22 18.63 20.60 -0.58
CA GLY A 22 20.12 20.52 -0.70
C GLY A 22 20.88 19.84 0.45
N GLU A 23 20.20 19.30 1.46
CA GLU A 23 20.79 18.50 2.53
C GLU A 23 20.71 17.01 2.19
N ARG A 24 21.76 16.45 1.58
CA ARG A 24 21.86 15.00 1.32
C ARG A 24 22.42 14.30 2.55
N LEU A 25 21.63 13.44 3.19
CA LEU A 25 22.16 12.47 4.14
C LEU A 25 22.66 11.24 3.38
N SER A 26 23.87 10.80 3.69
CA SER A 26 24.38 9.48 3.30
C SER A 26 23.57 8.36 3.96
N PHE A 27 23.77 7.12 3.49
CA PHE A 27 23.11 5.95 4.09
C PHE A 27 23.35 5.88 5.60
N ASP A 28 24.61 6.03 6.01
CA ASP A 28 25.03 5.97 7.40
C ASP A 28 24.47 7.12 8.23
N GLU A 29 24.46 8.35 7.70
CA GLU A 29 23.88 9.50 8.40
C GLU A 29 22.36 9.36 8.60
N ALA A 30 21.65 8.84 7.59
CA ALA A 30 20.23 8.56 7.69
C ALA A 30 19.95 7.47 8.73
N LEU A 31 20.74 6.40 8.72
CA LEU A 31 20.63 5.30 9.69
C LEU A 31 20.93 5.78 11.11
N ASP A 32 22.02 6.52 11.31
CA ASP A 32 22.43 7.02 12.63
C ASP A 32 21.40 8.01 13.19
N LYS A 33 20.87 8.92 12.37
CA LYS A 33 19.81 9.83 12.80
C LYS A 33 18.52 9.10 13.14
N THR A 34 18.12 8.11 12.34
CA THR A 34 16.93 7.28 12.63
C THR A 34 17.12 6.47 13.91
N GLU A 35 18.31 5.87 14.11
CA GLU A 35 18.65 5.13 15.33
C GLU A 35 18.60 6.05 16.56
N ASN A 36 19.07 7.29 16.45
CA ASN A 36 19.01 8.26 17.54
C ASN A 36 17.56 8.62 17.91
N SER A 37 16.67 8.80 16.92
CA SER A 37 15.23 8.98 17.16
C SER A 37 14.62 7.76 17.85
N LEU A 38 14.97 6.55 17.40
CA LEU A 38 14.49 5.30 17.98
C LEU A 38 14.96 5.12 19.44
N LYS A 39 16.24 5.38 19.72
CA LYS A 39 16.81 5.37 21.08
C LYS A 39 16.02 6.27 22.03
N PHE A 40 15.68 7.47 21.57
CA PHE A 40 14.87 8.39 22.35
C PHE A 40 13.50 7.77 22.67
N ILE A 41 12.76 7.30 21.66
CA ILE A 41 11.40 6.78 21.87
C ILE A 41 11.40 5.52 22.75
N VAL A 42 12.35 4.60 22.53
CA VAL A 42 12.49 3.39 23.37
C VAL A 42 12.82 3.75 24.82
N ARG A 43 13.70 4.73 25.06
CA ARG A 43 13.99 5.21 26.43
C ARG A 43 12.75 5.77 27.11
N GLU A 44 11.96 6.55 26.37
CA GLU A 44 10.75 7.19 26.90
C GLU A 44 9.56 6.21 27.03
N HIS A 45 9.60 5.03 26.42
CA HIS A 45 8.51 4.03 26.47
C HIS A 45 8.11 3.63 27.88
N SER A 46 9.09 3.51 28.79
CA SER A 46 8.86 3.18 30.20
C SER A 46 7.87 4.13 30.89
N ARG A 47 7.67 5.33 30.35
CA ARG A 47 6.72 6.35 30.84
C ARG A 47 5.35 6.27 30.15
N ARG A 48 5.20 5.43 29.13
CA ARG A 48 4.00 5.27 28.27
C ARG A 48 3.75 3.80 27.91
N PRO A 49 3.49 2.92 28.91
CA PRO A 49 3.40 1.48 28.69
C PRO A 49 2.21 1.03 27.83
N ASN A 50 1.23 1.91 27.61
CA ASN A 50 0.03 1.60 26.83
C ASN A 50 0.17 1.99 25.35
N GLU A 51 1.31 2.57 24.94
CA GLU A 51 1.55 3.00 23.56
C GLU A 51 2.32 1.92 22.78
N ILE A 52 1.95 1.72 21.51
CA ILE A 52 2.68 0.86 20.57
C ILE A 52 3.87 1.64 20.05
N ILE A 53 5.08 1.12 20.21
CA ILE A 53 6.27 1.71 19.58
C ILE A 53 6.61 0.94 18.32
N ALA A 54 6.74 1.68 17.22
CA ALA A 54 7.28 1.14 15.98
C ALA A 54 8.79 1.37 15.87
N ASN A 55 9.45 0.43 15.21
CA ASN A 55 10.69 0.65 14.50
C ASN A 55 10.38 0.87 13.02
N VAL A 56 11.32 1.39 12.25
CA VAL A 56 11.16 1.65 10.81
C VAL A 56 12.30 1.02 10.04
N VAL A 57 11.97 0.39 8.92
CA VAL A 57 12.96 -0.09 7.95
C VAL A 57 13.08 0.94 6.83
N GLN A 58 14.30 1.30 6.47
CA GLN A 58 14.62 2.05 5.26
C GLN A 58 15.68 1.32 4.46
N GLY A 59 16.08 1.91 3.33
CA GLY A 59 17.03 1.35 2.39
C GLY A 59 16.43 1.24 1.00
N ALA A 60 17.18 1.67 -0.01
CA ALA A 60 16.81 1.57 -1.41
C ALA A 60 17.02 0.15 -1.97
N THR A 61 17.86 -0.66 -1.32
CA THR A 61 18.15 -2.04 -1.74
C THR A 61 17.91 -3.05 -0.61
N MET A 62 17.75 -4.33 -0.95
CA MET A 62 17.69 -5.42 0.05
C MET A 62 18.95 -5.49 0.91
N ALA A 63 20.12 -5.14 0.36
CA ALA A 63 21.39 -5.13 1.11
C ALA A 63 21.41 -4.00 2.16
N GLU A 64 20.94 -2.81 1.77
CA GLU A 64 20.78 -1.68 2.67
C GLU A 64 19.73 -1.97 3.76
N GLN A 65 18.60 -2.58 3.40
CA GLN A 65 17.57 -3.01 4.34
C GLN A 65 18.09 -4.06 5.33
N GLU A 66 18.92 -5.00 4.88
CA GLU A 66 19.58 -5.98 5.75
C GLU A 66 20.51 -5.27 6.75
N ILE A 67 21.36 -4.34 6.30
CA ILE A 67 22.23 -3.55 7.18
C ILE A 67 21.39 -2.77 8.21
N TRP A 68 20.32 -2.14 7.75
CA TRP A 68 19.38 -1.37 8.58
C TRP A 68 18.74 -2.25 9.66
N LEU A 69 18.19 -3.42 9.28
CA LEU A 69 17.61 -4.40 10.20
C LEU A 69 18.65 -4.91 11.20
N GLN A 70 19.87 -5.25 10.75
CA GLN A 70 20.94 -5.74 11.61
C GLN A 70 21.36 -4.70 12.65
N ARG A 71 21.36 -3.41 12.30
CA ARG A 71 21.65 -2.31 13.23
C ARG A 71 20.52 -2.13 14.24
N LEU A 72 19.26 -2.16 13.80
CA LEU A 72 18.13 -1.78 14.64
C LEU A 72 17.40 -2.95 15.31
N LYS A 73 17.73 -4.21 15.01
CA LYS A 73 17.09 -5.39 15.62
C LYS A 73 17.21 -5.47 17.15
N GLY A 74 18.20 -4.79 17.74
CA GLY A 74 18.43 -4.77 19.19
C GLY A 74 17.37 -4.00 19.98
N TYR A 75 16.57 -3.17 19.30
CA TYR A 75 15.50 -2.39 19.92
C TYR A 75 14.20 -3.21 19.97
N SER A 76 13.81 -3.64 21.16
CA SER A 76 12.54 -4.33 21.38
C SER A 76 11.38 -3.36 21.18
N THR A 77 10.68 -3.49 20.08
CA THR A 77 9.55 -2.65 19.65
C THR A 77 8.34 -3.51 19.33
N ASP A 78 7.16 -2.94 19.49
CA ASP A 78 5.87 -3.62 19.25
C ASP A 78 5.55 -3.73 17.76
N ALA A 79 6.11 -2.84 16.93
CA ALA A 79 5.81 -2.75 15.51
C ALA A 79 7.05 -2.56 14.64
N TRP A 80 6.96 -2.98 13.37
CA TRP A 80 7.87 -2.57 12.31
C TRP A 80 7.09 -1.88 11.19
N ALA A 81 7.47 -0.64 10.88
CA ALA A 81 6.98 0.13 9.77
C ALA A 81 7.86 -0.10 8.53
N LEU A 82 7.20 -0.39 7.42
CA LEU A 82 7.78 -0.84 6.18
C LEU A 82 7.55 0.21 5.08
N PRO A 83 8.60 0.56 4.31
CA PRO A 83 8.56 1.68 3.40
C PRO A 83 7.63 1.40 2.23
N TRP A 84 7.02 2.47 1.70
CA TRP A 84 6.06 2.41 0.61
C TRP A 84 6.58 1.62 -0.60
N ARG A 85 7.87 1.72 -0.93
CA ARG A 85 8.48 1.02 -2.09
C ARG A 85 8.26 -0.49 -2.09
N LEU A 86 8.10 -1.11 -0.91
CA LEU A 86 7.82 -2.54 -0.83
C LEU A 86 6.46 -2.92 -1.43
N HIS A 87 5.51 -1.99 -1.42
CA HIS A 87 4.25 -2.27 -2.11
C HIS A 87 4.40 -2.34 -3.62
N GLU A 88 5.53 -2.00 -4.24
CA GLU A 88 5.75 -2.18 -5.69
C GLU A 88 6.08 -3.62 -6.07
N SER A 89 6.70 -4.38 -5.14
CA SER A 89 6.99 -5.80 -5.32
C SER A 89 6.60 -6.64 -4.10
N VAL A 90 5.58 -7.47 -4.28
CA VAL A 90 5.20 -8.49 -3.29
C VAL A 90 6.34 -9.49 -3.11
N GLN A 91 7.11 -9.79 -4.15
CA GLN A 91 8.27 -10.65 -4.02
C GLN A 91 9.31 -10.05 -3.07
N SER A 92 9.69 -8.79 -3.25
CA SER A 92 10.63 -8.10 -2.33
C SER A 92 10.06 -8.00 -0.92
N THR A 93 8.76 -7.73 -0.78
CA THR A 93 8.07 -7.76 0.51
C THR A 93 8.25 -9.11 1.20
N LEU A 94 7.95 -10.22 0.53
CA LEU A 94 8.06 -11.57 1.10
C LEU A 94 9.51 -11.93 1.44
N GLN A 95 10.48 -11.56 0.59
CA GLN A 95 11.90 -11.77 0.88
C GLN A 95 12.34 -11.05 2.15
N LEU A 96 11.93 -9.79 2.32
CA LEU A 96 12.23 -9.01 3.52
C LEU A 96 11.60 -9.66 4.76
N LEU A 97 10.32 -10.07 4.67
CA LEU A 97 9.64 -10.74 5.78
C LEU A 97 10.32 -12.06 6.16
N VAL A 98 10.83 -12.85 5.20
CA VAL A 98 11.63 -14.06 5.49
C VAL A 98 12.91 -13.69 6.24
N ARG A 99 13.62 -12.64 5.84
CA ARG A 99 14.83 -12.16 6.57
C ARG A 99 14.49 -11.72 7.99
N MET A 100 13.42 -10.96 8.17
CA MET A 100 12.96 -10.53 9.48
C MET A 100 12.58 -11.74 10.38
N ASP A 101 12.00 -12.79 9.79
CA ASP A 101 11.70 -14.04 10.49
C ASP A 101 12.97 -14.78 10.93
N GLU A 102 13.98 -14.88 10.05
CA GLU A 102 15.29 -15.46 10.35
C GLU A 102 15.98 -14.75 11.51
N MET A 103 15.88 -13.42 11.56
CA MET A 103 16.42 -12.59 12.63
C MET A 103 15.61 -12.69 13.94
N GLY A 104 14.44 -13.34 13.90
CA GLY A 104 13.57 -13.52 15.06
C GLY A 104 12.77 -12.28 15.45
N LEU A 105 12.60 -11.29 14.56
CA LEU A 105 11.98 -10.00 14.87
C LEU A 105 10.49 -10.13 15.23
N PHE A 106 9.80 -11.10 14.67
CA PHE A 106 8.37 -11.34 14.94
C PHE A 106 8.11 -12.03 16.28
N LYS A 107 9.15 -12.38 17.06
CA LYS A 107 8.96 -12.89 18.43
C LYS A 107 8.58 -11.78 19.41
N THR A 108 8.98 -10.54 19.11
CA THR A 108 8.72 -9.34 19.93
C THR A 108 7.81 -8.35 19.21
N CYS A 109 7.81 -8.36 17.88
CA CYS A 109 6.94 -7.52 17.07
C CYS A 109 5.55 -8.16 16.89
N ARG A 110 4.51 -7.40 17.23
CA ARG A 110 3.10 -7.73 17.00
C ARG A 110 2.54 -7.06 15.74
N TYR A 111 3.04 -5.90 15.34
CA TYR A 111 2.45 -5.12 14.25
C TYR A 111 3.40 -4.92 13.07
N LEU A 112 2.92 -5.16 11.86
CA LEU A 112 3.61 -4.72 10.64
C LEU A 112 2.79 -3.61 10.01
N HIS A 113 3.39 -2.44 9.82
CA HIS A 113 2.73 -1.30 9.22
C HIS A 113 3.32 -1.03 7.84
N PHE A 114 2.50 -1.04 6.80
CA PHE A 114 2.92 -0.73 5.43
C PHE A 114 2.51 0.68 5.06
N PHE A 115 3.47 1.53 4.71
CA PHE A 115 3.18 2.90 4.32
C PHE A 115 2.52 3.00 2.94
N GLY A 116 1.45 3.81 2.85
CA GLY A 116 0.90 4.29 1.58
C GLY A 116 0.36 3.20 0.65
N VAL A 117 -0.43 2.27 1.15
CA VAL A 117 -1.05 1.22 0.33
C VAL A 117 -2.33 1.75 -0.32
N SER A 118 -2.31 1.91 -1.64
CA SER A 118 -3.46 2.41 -2.42
C SER A 118 -4.06 1.37 -3.38
N ARG A 119 -3.37 0.24 -3.60
CA ARG A 119 -3.78 -0.81 -4.55
C ARG A 119 -4.58 -1.90 -3.84
N LEU A 120 -5.83 -2.09 -4.26
CA LEU A 120 -6.76 -3.02 -3.62
C LEU A 120 -6.27 -4.48 -3.68
N HIS A 121 -5.73 -4.93 -4.81
CA HIS A 121 -5.16 -6.29 -4.91
C HIS A 121 -3.93 -6.51 -4.00
N PHE A 122 -3.09 -5.48 -3.78
CA PHE A 122 -1.98 -5.57 -2.83
C PHE A 122 -2.49 -5.66 -1.38
N ALA A 123 -3.53 -4.90 -1.03
CA ALA A 123 -4.18 -5.03 0.27
C ALA A 123 -4.74 -6.46 0.50
N GLY A 124 -5.29 -7.08 -0.55
CA GLY A 124 -5.69 -8.50 -0.51
C GLY A 124 -4.52 -9.46 -0.27
N ALA A 125 -3.38 -9.22 -0.92
CA ALA A 125 -2.15 -9.98 -0.70
C ALA A 125 -1.66 -9.85 0.76
N LEU A 126 -1.66 -8.63 1.32
CA LEU A 126 -1.30 -8.39 2.73
C LEU A 126 -2.21 -9.18 3.69
N THR A 127 -3.49 -9.30 3.39
CA THR A 127 -4.41 -10.13 4.18
C THR A 127 -3.98 -11.60 4.17
N LEU A 128 -3.68 -12.18 3.01
CA LEU A 128 -3.20 -13.57 2.91
C LEU A 128 -1.84 -13.77 3.60
N ILE A 129 -0.92 -12.81 3.47
CA ILE A 129 0.37 -12.82 4.18
C ILE A 129 0.14 -12.85 5.70
N MET A 130 -0.69 -11.94 6.23
CA MET A 130 -1.01 -11.90 7.67
C MET A 130 -1.59 -13.24 8.15
N ARG A 131 -2.49 -13.85 7.37
CA ARG A 131 -3.12 -15.13 7.71
C ARG A 131 -2.09 -16.27 7.74
N ALA A 132 -1.18 -16.32 6.77
CA ALA A 132 -0.11 -17.30 6.75
C ALA A 132 0.85 -17.13 7.94
N MET A 133 1.30 -15.89 8.21
CA MET A 133 2.19 -15.59 9.33
C MET A 133 1.57 -15.89 10.69
N ARG A 134 0.25 -15.72 10.85
CA ARG A 134 -0.47 -16.03 12.09
C ARG A 134 -0.44 -17.50 12.50
N GLN A 135 -0.11 -18.41 11.59
CA GLN A 135 0.12 -19.81 11.93
C GLN A 135 1.33 -19.96 12.88
N LYS A 136 2.33 -19.08 12.75
CA LYS A 136 3.52 -19.02 13.62
C LYS A 136 3.45 -17.91 14.66
N TYR A 137 2.79 -16.80 14.35
CA TYR A 137 2.68 -15.60 15.19
C TYR A 137 1.20 -15.18 15.37
N PRO A 138 0.42 -15.87 16.24
CA PRO A 138 -1.04 -15.71 16.30
C PRO A 138 -1.53 -14.28 16.54
N GLU A 139 -0.74 -13.49 17.30
CA GLU A 139 -1.07 -12.10 17.65
C GLU A 139 -0.69 -11.08 16.57
N LEU A 140 -0.01 -11.49 15.50
CA LEU A 140 0.52 -10.57 14.49
C LEU A 140 -0.60 -9.83 13.75
N VAL A 141 -0.48 -8.53 13.56
CA VAL A 141 -1.42 -7.70 12.82
C VAL A 141 -0.68 -6.94 11.72
N ILE A 142 -1.14 -7.09 10.48
CA ILE A 142 -0.71 -6.23 9.38
C ILE A 142 -1.67 -5.05 9.29
N THR A 143 -1.11 -3.85 9.21
CA THR A 143 -1.82 -2.57 9.07
C THR A 143 -1.21 -1.77 7.91
N TYR A 144 -1.95 -0.80 7.39
CA TYR A 144 -1.46 0.16 6.41
C TYR A 144 -2.29 1.44 6.45
N ASP A 145 -1.76 2.51 5.88
CA ASP A 145 -2.45 3.76 5.64
C ASP A 145 -2.63 4.02 4.13
N SER A 146 -3.55 4.94 3.78
CA SER A 146 -3.77 5.35 2.39
C SER A 146 -4.29 6.78 2.31
N ALA A 147 -3.58 7.63 1.57
CA ALA A 147 -4.07 8.97 1.23
C ALA A 147 -5.03 8.95 0.02
N ALA A 148 -5.07 7.86 -0.75
CA ALA A 148 -5.81 7.75 -2.00
C ALA A 148 -7.28 8.24 -1.96
N PRO A 149 -8.12 7.87 -0.96
CA PRO A 149 -9.49 8.36 -0.90
C PRO A 149 -9.60 9.88 -0.75
N LEU A 150 -8.64 10.52 -0.06
CA LEU A 150 -8.59 11.96 0.14
C LEU A 150 -8.05 12.65 -1.12
N THR A 151 -6.93 12.14 -1.66
CA THR A 151 -6.28 12.71 -2.84
C THR A 151 -7.21 12.68 -4.05
N ILE A 152 -7.90 11.57 -4.33
CA ILE A 152 -8.81 11.47 -5.47
C ILE A 152 -9.97 12.49 -5.40
N ALA A 153 -10.44 12.82 -4.20
CA ALA A 153 -11.42 13.90 -4.03
C ALA A 153 -10.77 15.27 -4.29
N ALA A 154 -9.68 15.57 -3.58
CA ALA A 154 -9.09 16.90 -3.56
C ALA A 154 -8.36 17.31 -4.85
N THR A 155 -7.70 16.37 -5.53
CA THR A 155 -6.88 16.66 -6.71
C THR A 155 -7.56 16.27 -8.01
N CYS A 156 -8.40 15.24 -8.00
CA CYS A 156 -9.02 14.71 -9.22
C CYS A 156 -10.50 15.07 -9.34
N GLY A 157 -11.15 15.58 -8.29
CA GLY A 157 -12.59 15.88 -8.30
C GLY A 157 -13.44 14.62 -8.51
N GLN A 158 -13.01 13.48 -7.98
CA GLN A 158 -13.59 12.18 -8.25
C GLN A 158 -14.15 11.50 -7.01
N ALA A 159 -15.21 10.71 -7.21
CA ALA A 159 -15.82 9.88 -6.18
C ALA A 159 -15.73 8.39 -6.54
N TYR A 160 -15.44 7.54 -5.55
CA TYR A 160 -15.45 6.09 -5.71
C TYR A 160 -16.88 5.57 -5.86
N THR A 161 -17.16 4.85 -6.93
CA THR A 161 -18.48 4.26 -7.16
C THR A 161 -18.57 2.84 -6.62
N THR A 162 -17.53 2.04 -6.79
CA THR A 162 -17.47 0.65 -6.29
C THR A 162 -16.03 0.16 -6.40
N TRP A 163 -15.78 -1.07 -5.97
CA TRP A 163 -14.67 -1.85 -6.51
C TRP A 163 -15.20 -2.89 -7.50
N HIS A 164 -14.33 -3.35 -8.39
CA HIS A 164 -14.64 -4.42 -9.31
C HIS A 164 -13.40 -5.26 -9.60
N ILE A 165 -13.65 -6.36 -10.29
CA ILE A 165 -12.64 -7.20 -10.91
C ILE A 165 -12.43 -6.67 -12.33
N GLU A 166 -11.29 -6.05 -12.59
CA GLU A 166 -10.89 -5.65 -13.93
C GLU A 166 -10.24 -6.85 -14.61
N ARG A 167 -10.74 -7.30 -15.76
CA ARG A 167 -10.13 -8.41 -16.53
C ARG A 167 -9.31 -7.86 -17.69
N PHE A 168 -8.03 -8.20 -17.75
CA PHE A 168 -7.17 -7.86 -18.88
C PHE A 168 -7.31 -8.90 -19.99
N ARG A 169 -7.79 -8.47 -21.16
CA ARG A 169 -7.59 -9.23 -22.41
C ARG A 169 -6.23 -8.84 -22.99
N GLY A 170 -5.19 -9.62 -22.75
CA GLY A 170 -3.85 -9.33 -23.28
C GLY A 170 -3.81 -9.36 -24.81
N LYS A 171 -3.24 -8.33 -25.45
CA LYS A 171 -2.76 -8.44 -26.85
C LYS A 171 -1.42 -9.20 -26.86
N ARG A 172 -1.30 -10.12 -27.83
CA ARG A 172 -0.19 -11.08 -28.04
C ARG A 172 1.21 -10.44 -27.99
N ALA A 173 2.17 -11.10 -27.33
CA ALA A 173 3.57 -11.06 -27.74
C ALA A 173 3.78 -12.10 -28.87
N PRO A 174 4.58 -11.83 -29.93
CA PRO A 174 4.57 -12.63 -31.15
C PRO A 174 5.12 -14.07 -31.05
N ASP A 175 5.67 -14.49 -29.91
CA ASP A 175 6.49 -15.71 -29.76
C ASP A 175 5.95 -16.77 -28.79
N MET A 176 4.79 -16.55 -28.15
CA MET A 176 4.18 -17.51 -27.24
C MET A 176 3.25 -18.48 -27.99
N ARG A 177 3.61 -19.78 -28.01
CA ARG A 177 2.81 -20.87 -28.60
C ARG A 177 1.51 -21.09 -27.81
N ASP A 178 0.46 -21.51 -28.52
CA ASP A 178 -0.91 -21.77 -28.06
C ASP A 178 -1.02 -22.53 -26.73
N GLU A 179 -1.19 -21.80 -25.63
CA GLU A 179 -1.91 -22.28 -24.45
C GLU A 179 -2.90 -21.17 -24.03
N GLY A 180 -4.18 -21.54 -23.98
CA GLY A 180 -5.39 -20.70 -23.85
C GLY A 180 -5.29 -19.34 -23.15
N GLU A 181 -6.04 -18.37 -23.68
CA GLU A 181 -6.30 -17.06 -23.08
C GLU A 181 -6.56 -17.18 -21.56
N LYS A 182 -5.59 -16.75 -20.74
CA LYS A 182 -5.81 -16.59 -19.31
C LYS A 182 -6.37 -15.19 -19.08
N ASP A 183 -7.67 -15.11 -18.81
CA ASP A 183 -8.34 -13.94 -18.21
C ASP A 183 -7.65 -13.61 -16.88
N ILE A 184 -6.61 -12.77 -16.90
CA ILE A 184 -5.96 -12.28 -15.69
C ILE A 184 -6.75 -11.05 -15.25
N GLY A 185 -7.36 -11.08 -14.08
CA GLY A 185 -8.03 -9.89 -13.54
C GLY A 185 -7.52 -9.45 -12.19
N THR A 186 -7.66 -8.16 -11.88
CA THR A 186 -7.19 -7.53 -10.64
C THR A 186 -8.31 -6.78 -9.93
N PHE A 187 -8.20 -6.64 -8.61
CA PHE A 187 -9.11 -5.82 -7.82
C PHE A 187 -8.76 -4.34 -7.99
N THR A 188 -9.72 -3.54 -8.46
CA THR A 188 -9.56 -2.11 -8.77
C THR A 188 -10.75 -1.30 -8.25
N PHE A 189 -10.50 -0.06 -7.83
CA PHE A 189 -11.55 0.92 -7.52
C PHE A 189 -12.09 1.57 -8.80
N SER A 190 -13.40 1.54 -8.97
CA SER A 190 -14.11 2.39 -9.93
C SER A 190 -14.34 3.76 -9.32
N HIS A 191 -14.19 4.79 -10.15
CA HIS A 191 -14.46 6.16 -9.78
C HIS A 191 -15.19 6.88 -10.90
N THR A 192 -15.83 7.98 -10.56
CA THR A 192 -16.52 8.86 -11.51
C THR A 192 -16.19 10.31 -11.19
N PRO A 193 -16.03 11.18 -12.20
CA PRO A 193 -15.95 12.62 -11.97
C PRO A 193 -17.22 13.12 -11.27
N VAL A 194 -17.05 14.01 -10.31
CA VAL A 194 -18.16 14.70 -9.67
C VAL A 194 -18.24 16.11 -10.26
N PRO A 195 -19.42 16.59 -10.70
CA PRO A 195 -19.52 17.93 -11.26
C PRO A 195 -19.04 19.00 -10.26
N ALA A 196 -18.28 19.96 -10.76
CA ALA A 196 -17.65 21.01 -9.97
C ALA A 196 -17.79 22.40 -10.64
N ASP A 197 -18.75 22.56 -11.55
CA ASP A 197 -19.02 23.83 -12.23
C ASP A 197 -20.08 24.65 -11.49
N ILE A 198 -19.96 25.98 -11.53
CA ILE A 198 -20.87 26.91 -10.84
C ILE A 198 -22.31 26.84 -11.36
N SER A 199 -22.52 26.39 -12.60
CA SER A 199 -23.85 26.18 -13.18
C SER A 199 -24.66 25.12 -12.45
N PHE A 200 -24.03 24.25 -11.66
CA PHE A 200 -24.71 23.27 -10.82
C PHE A 200 -25.10 23.80 -9.44
N ARG A 201 -24.88 25.09 -9.14
CA ARG A 201 -25.28 25.69 -7.87
C ARG A 201 -26.79 25.58 -7.68
N GLY A 202 -27.20 25.03 -6.53
CA GLY A 202 -28.62 24.78 -6.23
C GLY A 202 -29.26 23.70 -7.10
N SER A 203 -28.47 22.88 -7.81
CA SER A 203 -28.99 21.73 -8.56
C SER A 203 -29.47 20.64 -7.60
N ASP A 204 -30.66 20.10 -7.88
CA ASP A 204 -31.22 18.92 -7.22
C ASP A 204 -30.70 17.60 -7.84
N ASP A 205 -29.77 17.69 -8.80
CA ASP A 205 -29.16 16.50 -9.41
C ASP A 205 -28.47 15.66 -8.34
N ARG A 206 -28.68 14.35 -8.41
CA ARG A 206 -28.09 13.43 -7.44
C ARG A 206 -26.57 13.37 -7.59
N PHE A 207 -25.89 13.22 -6.46
CA PHE A 207 -24.47 12.89 -6.45
C PHE A 207 -24.21 11.59 -7.24
N PRO A 208 -23.17 11.54 -8.11
CA PRO A 208 -23.01 10.45 -9.08
C PRO A 208 -22.54 9.11 -8.49
N ALA A 209 -22.10 9.09 -7.22
CA ALA A 209 -21.65 7.87 -6.54
C ALA A 209 -22.53 7.53 -5.32
N LEU A 210 -23.49 6.61 -5.50
CA LEU A 210 -24.55 6.31 -4.53
C LEU A 210 -24.20 5.19 -3.52
N THR A 211 -22.92 4.97 -3.26
CA THR A 211 -22.42 3.78 -2.55
C THR A 211 -22.23 3.98 -1.05
N SER A 212 -22.15 5.24 -0.59
CA SER A 212 -22.11 5.56 0.83
C SER A 212 -23.44 6.17 1.30
N PRO A 213 -23.77 6.10 2.61
CA PRO A 213 -24.91 6.80 3.17
C PRO A 213 -24.91 8.30 2.86
N LEU A 214 -23.73 8.91 2.83
CA LEU A 214 -23.56 10.31 2.46
C LEU A 214 -23.86 10.53 0.98
N GLY A 215 -23.31 9.69 0.09
CA GLY A 215 -23.54 9.78 -1.35
C GLY A 215 -25.01 9.59 -1.76
N LEU A 216 -25.80 8.86 -0.95
CA LEU A 216 -27.24 8.71 -1.16
C LEU A 216 -28.05 9.96 -0.81
N GLN A 217 -27.50 10.86 0.00
CA GLN A 217 -28.19 12.07 0.47
C GLN A 217 -27.71 13.33 -0.24
N LEU A 218 -26.46 13.34 -0.71
CA LEU A 218 -25.89 14.50 -1.40
C LEU A 218 -26.53 14.73 -2.78
N THR A 219 -26.73 16.00 -3.08
CA THR A 219 -26.94 16.53 -4.43
C THR A 219 -25.65 17.16 -4.94
N VAL A 220 -25.57 17.43 -6.25
CA VAL A 220 -24.49 18.22 -6.83
C VAL A 220 -24.55 19.66 -6.32
N GLY A 221 -25.75 20.20 -6.09
CA GLY A 221 -25.94 21.55 -5.54
C GLY A 221 -25.36 21.73 -4.13
N ASP A 222 -25.33 20.66 -3.32
CA ASP A 222 -24.70 20.67 -1.98
C ASP A 222 -23.18 20.84 -2.04
N LEU A 223 -22.55 20.52 -3.19
CA LEU A 223 -21.11 20.59 -3.40
C LEU A 223 -20.70 21.84 -4.20
N CYS A 224 -21.52 22.25 -5.17
CA CYS A 224 -21.26 23.43 -5.99
C CYS A 224 -21.82 24.69 -5.31
N ILE A 225 -21.19 25.13 -4.22
CA ILE A 225 -21.73 26.23 -3.39
C ILE A 225 -21.16 27.62 -3.72
N ARG A 226 -20.00 27.68 -4.38
CA ARG A 226 -19.30 28.95 -4.60
C ARG A 226 -20.08 29.89 -5.52
N GLU A 227 -20.03 31.18 -5.23
CA GLU A 227 -20.66 32.22 -6.06
C GLU A 227 -19.78 32.68 -7.22
N GLN A 228 -18.48 32.40 -7.14
CA GLN A 228 -17.50 32.68 -8.17
C GLN A 228 -16.59 31.44 -8.34
N PRO A 229 -16.22 31.08 -9.57
CA PRO A 229 -15.31 29.97 -9.79
C PRO A 229 -13.93 30.23 -9.17
N THR A 230 -13.20 29.18 -8.82
CA THR A 230 -11.74 29.30 -8.63
C THR A 230 -11.06 29.64 -9.95
N ASP A 231 -9.76 29.96 -9.91
CA ASP A 231 -8.94 30.17 -11.12
C ASP A 231 -8.98 28.99 -12.09
N ASN A 232 -9.27 27.79 -11.59
CA ASN A 232 -9.40 26.55 -12.38
C ASN A 232 -10.87 26.20 -12.70
N GLY A 233 -11.83 27.12 -12.48
CA GLY A 233 -13.25 26.89 -12.77
C GLY A 233 -14.03 26.12 -11.69
N GLY A 234 -13.41 25.79 -10.56
CA GLY A 234 -13.99 24.94 -9.53
C GLY A 234 -15.01 25.66 -8.63
N ALA A 235 -16.14 25.01 -8.38
CA ALA A 235 -17.23 25.49 -7.54
C ALA A 235 -17.26 24.89 -6.13
N TRP A 236 -16.35 23.95 -5.83
CA TRP A 236 -16.24 23.33 -4.51
C TRP A 236 -15.47 24.22 -3.53
N ASP A 237 -15.88 24.17 -2.27
CA ASP A 237 -15.10 24.65 -1.15
C ASP A 237 -14.44 23.49 -0.39
N GLU A 238 -13.81 23.81 0.75
CA GLU A 238 -13.14 22.83 1.60
C GLU A 238 -14.13 21.81 2.19
N LEU A 239 -15.32 22.25 2.58
CA LEU A 239 -16.36 21.35 3.10
C LEU A 239 -16.83 20.38 2.01
N SER A 240 -17.10 20.87 0.81
CA SER A 240 -17.52 20.06 -0.35
C SER A 240 -16.48 19.01 -0.69
N THR A 241 -15.20 19.40 -0.72
CA THR A 241 -14.08 18.46 -0.90
C THR A 241 -14.03 17.41 0.22
N SER A 242 -14.25 17.84 1.46
CA SER A 242 -14.27 16.95 2.64
C SER A 242 -15.43 15.97 2.60
N LEU A 243 -16.61 16.36 2.10
CA LEU A 243 -17.77 15.49 1.93
C LEU A 243 -17.50 14.40 0.88
N VAL A 244 -16.89 14.75 -0.26
CA VAL A 244 -16.48 13.77 -1.28
C VAL A 244 -15.38 12.85 -0.73
N ALA A 245 -14.41 13.39 0.00
CA ALA A 245 -13.37 12.58 0.66
C ALA A 245 -13.98 11.62 1.70
N ALA A 246 -14.95 12.06 2.50
CA ALA A 246 -15.64 11.21 3.48
C ALA A 246 -16.43 10.09 2.80
N HIS A 247 -17.10 10.39 1.68
CA HIS A 247 -17.71 9.37 0.83
C HIS A 247 -16.66 8.36 0.34
N ASN A 248 -15.52 8.81 -0.19
CA ASN A 248 -14.45 7.95 -0.68
C ASN A 248 -13.87 7.06 0.43
N VAL A 249 -13.64 7.60 1.62
CA VAL A 249 -13.17 6.82 2.78
C VAL A 249 -14.15 5.71 3.12
N TYR A 250 -15.46 6.00 3.13
CA TYR A 250 -16.48 4.97 3.37
C TYR A 250 -16.41 3.85 2.34
N VAL A 251 -16.37 4.18 1.04
CA VAL A 251 -16.32 3.19 -0.04
C VAL A 251 -15.00 2.39 0.02
N HIS A 252 -13.89 3.04 0.36
CA HIS A 252 -12.59 2.40 0.54
C HIS A 252 -12.64 1.35 1.66
N VAL A 253 -13.13 1.71 2.85
CA VAL A 253 -13.28 0.79 3.99
C VAL A 253 -14.24 -0.36 3.68
N LEU A 254 -15.35 -0.08 2.98
CA LEU A 254 -16.30 -1.10 2.55
C LEU A 254 -15.64 -2.12 1.61
N ALA A 255 -14.91 -1.64 0.59
CA ALA A 255 -14.21 -2.49 -0.36
C ALA A 255 -13.18 -3.39 0.33
N LEU A 256 -12.41 -2.85 1.28
CA LEU A 256 -11.44 -3.61 2.06
C LEU A 256 -12.09 -4.66 2.96
N THR A 257 -13.21 -4.32 3.59
CA THR A 257 -13.97 -5.27 4.41
C THR A 257 -14.48 -6.43 3.57
N GLN A 258 -15.03 -6.14 2.39
CA GLN A 258 -15.50 -7.15 1.44
C GLN A 258 -14.35 -7.99 0.89
N LEU A 259 -13.23 -7.36 0.53
CA LEU A 259 -12.04 -8.07 0.06
C LEU A 259 -11.49 -9.03 1.12
N ASN A 260 -11.42 -8.61 2.38
CA ASN A 260 -10.97 -9.48 3.48
C ASN A 260 -11.90 -10.68 3.66
N ALA A 261 -13.21 -10.48 3.59
CA ALA A 261 -14.19 -11.56 3.65
C ALA A 261 -14.03 -12.54 2.47
N LEU A 262 -13.76 -12.03 1.26
CA LEU A 262 -13.46 -12.86 0.09
C LEU A 262 -12.19 -13.68 0.29
N MET A 263 -11.11 -13.06 0.79
CA MET A 263 -9.87 -13.79 1.11
C MET A 263 -10.13 -14.90 2.14
N ASP A 264 -10.95 -14.64 3.16
CA ASP A 264 -11.31 -15.64 4.18
C ASP A 264 -12.26 -16.73 3.65
N GLN A 265 -13.09 -16.44 2.65
CA GLN A 265 -13.90 -17.45 1.97
C GLN A 265 -13.00 -18.37 1.11
N GLU A 266 -12.07 -17.80 0.36
CA GLU A 266 -11.05 -18.56 -0.37
C GLU A 266 -10.18 -19.40 0.59
N LEU A 267 -10.03 -19.00 1.86
CA LEU A 267 -9.41 -19.86 2.87
C LEU A 267 -10.17 -21.18 3.11
N LYS A 268 -11.50 -21.16 2.97
CA LYS A 268 -12.42 -22.25 3.39
C LYS A 268 -12.96 -23.11 2.25
N SER A 269 -13.16 -22.56 1.05
CA SER A 269 -13.78 -23.28 -0.08
C SER A 269 -12.81 -23.53 -1.24
N ARG A 270 -13.07 -24.57 -2.05
CA ARG A 270 -12.44 -24.67 -3.37
C ARG A 270 -12.93 -23.52 -4.26
N PRO A 271 -12.07 -22.98 -5.14
CA PRO A 271 -12.29 -21.68 -5.75
C PRO A 271 -13.41 -21.74 -6.81
N THR A 272 -14.38 -20.81 -6.77
CA THR A 272 -15.54 -20.79 -7.71
C THR A 272 -15.50 -19.64 -8.74
N MET A 273 -14.49 -18.75 -8.70
CA MET A 273 -14.38 -17.58 -9.60
C MET A 273 -12.99 -17.44 -10.24
N ALA A 274 -12.82 -16.97 -11.47
CA ALA A 274 -11.50 -16.94 -12.15
C ALA A 274 -10.34 -16.21 -11.40
N LEU A 275 -10.59 -15.09 -10.69
CA LEU A 275 -9.56 -14.42 -9.87
C LEU A 275 -9.09 -15.22 -8.66
N SER A 276 -9.89 -16.19 -8.25
CA SER A 276 -9.56 -17.04 -7.12
C SER A 276 -8.32 -17.89 -7.39
N HIS A 277 -7.95 -18.18 -8.64
CA HIS A 277 -6.78 -19.01 -8.93
C HIS A 277 -5.47 -18.30 -8.61
N VAL A 278 -5.28 -17.03 -9.02
CA VAL A 278 -4.04 -16.30 -8.72
C VAL A 278 -3.88 -16.05 -7.23
N PHE A 279 -4.97 -15.68 -6.54
CA PHE A 279 -4.95 -15.50 -5.09
C PHE A 279 -4.82 -16.84 -4.33
N ALA A 280 -5.37 -17.94 -4.84
CA ALA A 280 -5.19 -19.28 -4.27
C ALA A 280 -3.76 -19.82 -4.48
N ASP A 281 -3.16 -19.58 -5.65
CA ASP A 281 -1.78 -19.90 -5.93
C ASP A 281 -0.85 -19.05 -5.05
N PHE A 282 -1.16 -17.76 -4.92
CA PHE A 282 -0.46 -16.85 -4.01
C PHE A 282 -0.55 -17.35 -2.57
N ARG A 283 -1.75 -17.73 -2.11
CA ARG A 283 -1.97 -18.37 -0.81
C ARG A 283 -1.07 -19.59 -0.63
N SER A 284 -1.05 -20.51 -1.60
CA SER A 284 -0.22 -21.71 -1.56
C SER A 284 1.28 -21.38 -1.46
N ILE A 285 1.73 -20.28 -2.07
CA ILE A 285 3.09 -19.78 -1.91
C ILE A 285 3.31 -19.26 -0.48
N VAL A 286 2.47 -18.34 0.03
CA VAL A 286 2.68 -17.75 1.36
C VAL A 286 2.52 -18.75 2.50
N ASP A 287 1.61 -19.73 2.37
CA ASP A 287 1.46 -20.84 3.32
C ASP A 287 2.74 -21.68 3.38
N ARG A 288 3.35 -22.00 2.23
CA ARG A 288 4.64 -22.72 2.19
C ARG A 288 5.78 -21.90 2.81
N VAL A 289 5.80 -20.59 2.55
CA VAL A 289 6.82 -19.66 3.05
C VAL A 289 6.78 -19.53 4.57
N PHE A 290 5.58 -19.36 5.16
CA PHE A 290 5.42 -19.07 6.59
C PHE A 290 4.93 -20.24 7.44
N SER A 291 4.75 -21.44 6.85
CA SER A 291 4.40 -22.65 7.60
C SER A 291 5.39 -22.90 8.76
N PRO A 292 4.90 -23.32 9.94
CA PRO A 292 5.76 -23.73 11.05
C PRO A 292 6.80 -24.77 10.61
N GLY A 293 8.08 -24.53 10.94
CA GLY A 293 9.19 -25.42 10.60
C GLY A 293 9.78 -25.23 9.20
N THR A 294 9.24 -24.34 8.37
CA THR A 294 9.88 -23.94 7.11
C THR A 294 11.19 -23.20 7.40
N SER A 295 12.30 -23.69 6.84
CA SER A 295 13.56 -22.96 6.86
C SER A 295 13.52 -21.85 5.81
N SER A 296 14.27 -20.78 6.02
CA SER A 296 14.39 -19.67 5.07
C SER A 296 14.92 -20.09 3.70
N ALA A 297 15.80 -21.10 3.61
CA ALA A 297 16.19 -21.67 2.31
C ALA A 297 14.98 -22.29 1.56
N LYS A 298 14.08 -23.00 2.28
CA LYS A 298 12.85 -23.53 1.70
C LYS A 298 11.85 -22.42 1.35
N ALA A 299 11.74 -21.41 2.20
CA ALA A 299 10.92 -20.23 1.94
C ALA A 299 11.37 -19.50 0.67
N MET A 300 12.67 -19.21 0.54
CA MET A 300 13.23 -18.56 -0.65
C MET A 300 13.03 -19.40 -1.92
N ASN A 301 13.13 -20.73 -1.83
CA ASN A 301 12.81 -21.61 -2.94
C ASN A 301 11.32 -21.54 -3.31
N ALA A 302 10.42 -21.52 -2.32
CA ALA A 302 8.98 -21.35 -2.58
C ALA A 302 8.69 -20.03 -3.31
N LEU A 303 9.32 -18.92 -2.90
CA LEU A 303 9.23 -17.63 -3.60
C LEU A 303 9.74 -17.72 -5.04
N TYR A 304 10.92 -18.33 -5.24
CA TYR A 304 11.50 -18.50 -6.58
C TYR A 304 10.61 -19.34 -7.50
N SER A 305 10.06 -20.45 -6.98
CA SER A 305 9.15 -21.33 -7.72
C SER A 305 7.81 -20.67 -8.05
N GLY A 306 7.40 -19.67 -7.26
CA GLY A 306 6.13 -18.95 -7.38
C GLY A 306 6.24 -17.61 -8.10
N LYS A 307 7.41 -17.25 -8.65
CA LYS A 307 7.72 -15.91 -9.18
C LYS A 307 6.66 -15.37 -10.15
N ASP A 308 6.10 -16.22 -11.01
CA ASP A 308 5.13 -15.80 -12.03
C ASP A 308 3.79 -15.35 -11.39
N VAL A 309 3.43 -15.98 -10.26
CA VAL A 309 2.26 -15.59 -9.45
C VAL A 309 2.55 -14.31 -8.68
N LEU A 310 3.77 -14.14 -8.16
CA LEU A 310 4.15 -12.93 -7.42
C LEU A 310 4.16 -11.69 -8.34
N GLN A 311 4.66 -11.84 -9.56
CA GLN A 311 4.70 -10.79 -10.58
C GLN A 311 3.33 -10.23 -10.96
N PHE A 312 2.25 -10.98 -10.76
CA PHE A 312 0.90 -10.45 -10.95
C PHE A 312 0.58 -9.28 -10.01
N PHE A 313 1.11 -9.30 -8.78
CA PHE A 313 0.89 -8.25 -7.79
C PHE A 313 1.88 -7.09 -7.91
N ASP A 314 3.00 -7.33 -8.58
CA ASP A 314 4.05 -6.34 -8.77
C ASP A 314 3.58 -5.27 -9.77
N ARG A 315 3.95 -4.02 -9.52
CA ARG A 315 3.57 -2.90 -10.39
C ARG A 315 4.32 -3.08 -11.72
N LYS A 316 3.60 -3.26 -12.83
CA LYS A 316 4.20 -3.31 -14.18
C LYS A 316 4.97 -2.00 -14.42
N ASN A 317 6.28 -2.05 -14.30
CA ASN A 317 7.16 -1.29 -15.17
C ASN A 317 7.85 -2.32 -16.08
N GLU A 318 8.12 -1.95 -17.32
CA GLU A 318 8.88 -2.70 -18.32
C GLU A 318 10.35 -2.90 -17.90
N ALA A 319 10.61 -3.39 -16.69
CA ALA A 319 11.89 -3.99 -16.35
C ALA A 319 11.86 -5.42 -16.87
N LYS A 320 12.50 -5.64 -18.03
CA LYS A 320 12.72 -6.97 -18.62
C LYS A 320 13.06 -7.97 -17.53
N LEU A 321 12.30 -9.06 -17.51
CA LEU A 321 12.37 -10.21 -16.61
C LEU A 321 13.71 -11.00 -16.64
N PHE A 322 14.82 -10.42 -17.11
CA PHE A 322 15.96 -11.19 -17.61
C PHE A 322 17.27 -11.16 -16.82
N ASP A 323 17.45 -10.38 -15.76
CA ASP A 323 18.74 -10.35 -15.04
C ASP A 323 18.63 -10.56 -13.52
N ILE A 324 17.88 -11.59 -13.10
CA ILE A 324 18.16 -12.23 -11.79
C ILE A 324 19.03 -13.46 -12.05
N LYS A 325 20.30 -13.22 -12.39
CA LYS A 325 21.37 -14.19 -12.18
C LYS A 325 22.02 -13.89 -10.83
N GLN A 326 22.42 -14.95 -10.13
CA GLN A 326 22.99 -14.88 -8.78
C GLN A 326 23.98 -13.72 -8.62
N GLY A 327 23.67 -12.79 -7.71
CA GLY A 327 24.67 -11.87 -7.14
C GLY A 327 24.69 -10.44 -7.66
N GLU A 328 23.93 -10.06 -8.68
CA GLU A 328 23.85 -8.66 -9.15
C GLU A 328 22.42 -8.11 -9.10
N LEU A 329 22.30 -6.91 -8.52
CA LEU A 329 21.05 -6.25 -8.14
C LEU A 329 20.47 -5.47 -9.32
N PRO A 330 19.14 -5.29 -9.39
CA PRO A 330 18.55 -4.36 -10.35
C PRO A 330 19.00 -2.92 -10.03
N ASP A 331 19.42 -2.18 -11.05
CA ASP A 331 19.68 -0.75 -10.94
C ASP A 331 18.34 -0.01 -10.88
N TRP A 332 17.83 0.20 -9.68
CA TRP A 332 16.56 0.89 -9.41
C TRP A 332 16.65 2.41 -9.63
N SER A 333 17.75 2.93 -10.18
CA SER A 333 17.88 4.33 -10.54
C SER A 333 17.15 4.72 -11.83
N SER A 334 16.68 3.73 -12.61
CA SER A 334 16.02 3.95 -13.91
C SER A 334 14.51 3.74 -13.91
N THR A 335 13.83 3.81 -12.76
CA THR A 335 12.36 3.87 -12.78
C THR A 335 11.96 5.28 -13.20
N ASP A 336 11.83 5.47 -14.51
CA ASP A 336 11.08 6.53 -15.18
C ASP A 336 9.58 6.41 -14.82
N LEU A 337 9.27 6.44 -13.53
CA LEU A 337 7.97 6.87 -13.07
C LEU A 337 7.98 8.39 -13.31
N GLU A 338 7.07 8.85 -14.17
CA GLU A 338 6.86 10.27 -14.41
C GLU A 338 6.94 11.04 -13.08
N GLU A 339 7.67 12.15 -13.11
CA GLU A 339 7.65 13.10 -12.00
C GLU A 339 6.17 13.37 -11.66
N PHE A 340 5.80 13.25 -10.39
CA PHE A 340 4.64 14.02 -9.94
C PHE A 340 4.93 15.46 -10.37
N PRO A 341 3.98 16.14 -11.04
CA PRO A 341 4.21 17.51 -11.51
C PRO A 341 4.77 18.31 -10.34
N GLU A 342 5.86 19.03 -10.59
CA GLU A 342 6.44 19.86 -9.55
C GLU A 342 5.34 20.80 -9.02
N LEU A 343 5.32 21.04 -7.70
CA LEU A 343 4.43 22.01 -7.05
C LEU A 343 4.57 23.45 -7.62
N THR A 344 5.50 23.65 -8.56
CA THR A 344 5.74 24.87 -9.35
C THR A 344 4.84 24.97 -10.59
N GLU A 345 4.06 23.93 -10.93
CA GLU A 345 3.10 23.93 -12.06
C GLU A 345 1.63 24.12 -11.64
N LEU A 346 1.36 24.32 -10.35
CA LEU A 346 0.08 24.87 -9.89
C LEU A 346 0.13 26.40 -10.04
N PRO A 347 -0.87 27.06 -10.64
CA PRO A 347 -0.89 28.53 -10.68
C PRO A 347 -0.81 29.06 -9.26
N LEU A 348 0.31 29.73 -8.96
CA LEU A 348 0.49 30.53 -7.77
C LEU A 348 -0.56 31.64 -7.81
N MET A 349 -1.45 31.62 -6.83
CA MET A 349 -2.25 32.78 -6.44
C MET A 349 -1.27 33.92 -6.16
N HIS A 350 -1.16 34.84 -7.10
CA HIS A 350 -0.55 36.15 -6.92
C HIS A 350 -1.67 37.18 -7.02
N GLU A 351 -1.92 37.85 -5.89
CA GLU A 351 -2.74 39.05 -5.63
C GLU A 351 -4.18 39.11 -6.14
#